data_AF-A0AA95HEH9-F1
#
_entry.id   AF-A0AA95HEH9-F1
#
_cell.length_a   1.000
_cell.length_b   1.000
_cell.length_c   1.000
_cell.angle_alpha   90.00
_cell.angle_beta   90.00
_cell.angle_gamma   90.00
#
_symmetry.space_group_name_H-M   'P 1'
#
loop_
_entity.id
_entity.type
_entity.pdbx_description
1 polymer ?
#
loop_
_entity_poly.entity_id
_entity_poly.type
_entity_poly.pdbx_seq_one_letter_code
_entity_poly.pdbx_strand_id
1 'polypeptide(L)' 'MSGVRSYQTEHEIQRQALQALRSSLGVVGLIRFMQQYDKGYGNYTIDRQAWQQNYTVDSLFAAMKAA' A
#
# COMPACT_ATOMS: atom_id res chain seq x y z
N MET A 1 7.92 35.05 18.50
CA MET A 1 7.17 33.78 18.33
C MET A 1 7.64 33.14 17.04
N SER A 2 8.50 32.12 17.14
CA SER A 2 9.04 31.44 15.96
C SER A 2 7.93 30.56 15.37
N GLY A 3 7.40 30.95 14.22
CA GLY A 3 6.38 30.19 13.52
C GLY A 3 6.98 28.89 13.00
N VAL A 4 6.59 27.77 13.58
CA VAL A 4 6.93 26.45 13.06
C VAL A 4 6.30 26.34 11.68
N ARG A 5 7.11 26.26 10.62
CA ARG A 5 6.61 25.86 9.30
C ARG A 5 6.19 24.40 9.39
N SER A 6 4.90 24.13 9.24
CA SER A 6 4.40 22.79 9.01
C SER A 6 4.67 22.46 7.54
N TYR A 7 5.54 21.49 7.30
CA TYR A 7 5.75 20.91 5.98
C TYR A 7 4.80 19.74 5.80
N GLN A 8 4.37 19.52 4.56
CA GLN A 8 3.63 18.32 4.22
C GLN A 8 4.52 17.09 4.44
N THR A 9 3.93 16.04 4.98
CA THR A 9 4.54 14.72 5.01
C THR A 9 4.64 14.14 3.61
N GLU A 10 5.57 13.21 3.40
CA GLU A 10 5.70 12.47 2.13
C GLU A 10 4.37 11.85 1.68
N HIS A 11 3.58 11.33 2.63
CA HIS A 11 2.28 10.74 2.35
C HIS A 11 1.24 11.79 1.91
N GLU A 12 1.29 13.02 2.44
CA GLU A 12 0.44 14.12 1.97
C GLU A 12 0.81 14.55 0.56
N ILE A 13 2.11 14.68 0.28
CA ILE A 13 2.62 14.99 -1.06
C ILE A 13 2.20 13.91 -2.05
N GLN A 14 2.39 12.63 -1.71
CA GLN A 14 2.03 11.50 -2.56
C GLN A 14 0.53 11.48 -2.87
N ARG A 15 -0.34 11.67 -1.86
CA ARG A 15 -1.80 11.74 -2.08
C ARG A 15 -2.19 12.87 -3.01
N GLN A 16 -1.60 14.05 -2.83
CA GLN A 16 -1.86 15.20 -3.69
C GLN A 16 -1.41 14.94 -5.14
N ALA A 17 -0.24 14.32 -5.33
CA ALA A 17 0.26 13.95 -6.65
C ALA A 17 -0.65 12.92 -7.35
N LEU A 18 -1.10 11.88 -6.64
CA LEU A 18 -2.02 10.88 -7.18
C LEU A 18 -3.36 11.50 -7.61
N GLN A 19 -3.88 12.46 -6.84
CA GLN A 19 -5.09 13.20 -7.21
C GLN A 19 -4.85 14.05 -8.47
N ALA A 20 -3.75 14.78 -8.56
CA ALA A 20 -3.41 15.58 -9.73
C ALA A 20 -3.25 14.72 -11.00
N LEU A 21 -2.55 13.59 -10.88
CA LEU A 21 -2.37 12.62 -11.97
C LEU A 21 -3.70 12.01 -12.41
N ARG A 22 -4.58 11.64 -11.48
CA ARG A 22 -5.92 11.14 -11.81
C ARG A 22 -6.73 12.18 -12.59
N SER A 23 -6.70 13.44 -12.16
CA SER A 23 -7.44 14.53 -12.82
C SER A 23 -6.93 14.80 -14.23
N SER A 24 -5.62 14.66 -14.47
CA SER A 24 -4.99 14.90 -15.76
C SER A 24 -5.12 13.71 -16.73
N LEU A 25 -4.90 12.49 -16.25
CA LEU A 25 -4.75 11.30 -17.08
C LEU A 25 -5.98 10.38 -17.09
N GLY A 26 -6.96 10.65 -16.21
CA GLY A 26 -8.02 9.70 -15.89
C GLY A 26 -7.51 8.47 -15.14
N VAL A 27 -8.45 7.60 -14.73
CA VAL A 27 -8.15 6.41 -13.90
C VAL A 27 -7.23 5.43 -14.63
N VAL A 28 -7.46 5.20 -15.92
CA VAL A 28 -6.65 4.26 -16.73
C VAL A 28 -5.22 4.77 -16.89
N GLY A 29 -5.05 6.06 -17.16
CA GLY A 29 -3.73 6.67 -17.32
C GLY A 29 -2.93 6.68 -16.01
N LEU A 30 -3.59 6.96 -14.88
CA LEU A 30 -2.96 6.84 -13.56
C LEU A 30 -2.45 5.41 -13.28
N ILE A 31 -3.27 4.38 -13.54
CA ILE A 31 -2.85 2.99 -13.32
C ILE A 31 -1.62 2.63 -14.15
N ARG A 32 -1.59 3.03 -15.43
CA ARG A 32 -0.43 2.80 -16.30
C ARG A 32 0.81 3.55 -15.83
N PHE A 33 0.65 4.79 -15.36
CA PHE A 33 1.74 5.57 -14.76
C PHE A 33 2.33 4.84 -13.55
N MET A 34 1.48 4.37 -12.63
CA MET A 34 1.94 3.60 -11.47
C MET A 34 2.67 2.31 -11.90
N GLN A 35 2.14 1.57 -12.87
CA GLN A 35 2.82 0.37 -13.38
C GLN A 35 4.19 0.64 -14.02
N GLN A 36 4.40 1.84 -14.56
CA GLN A 36 5.68 2.21 -15.17
C GLN A 36 6.71 2.67 -14.13
N TYR A 37 6.29 3.46 -13.15
CA TYR A 37 7.19 4.19 -12.25
C TYR A 37 7.14 3.74 -10.79
N ASP A 38 6.10 3.00 -10.40
CA ASP A 38 5.86 2.52 -9.04
C ASP A 38 5.45 1.03 -9.07
N LYS A 39 6.39 0.17 -9.46
CA LYS A 39 6.16 -1.28 -9.60
C LYS A 39 6.03 -2.00 -8.27
N GLY A 40 6.21 -1.29 -7.15
CA GLY A 40 6.46 -1.91 -5.85
C GLY A 40 7.76 -2.72 -5.84
N TYR A 41 8.04 -3.34 -4.70
CA TYR A 41 9.16 -4.25 -4.51
C TYR A 41 8.73 -5.39 -3.58
N GLY A 42 9.54 -6.45 -3.56
CA GLY A 42 9.30 -7.62 -2.71
C GLY A 42 8.94 -8.87 -3.51
N ASN A 43 8.99 -10.01 -2.83
CA ASN A 43 8.60 -11.29 -3.40
C ASN A 43 7.49 -11.86 -2.52
N TYR A 44 6.25 -11.53 -2.90
CA TYR A 44 5.08 -11.93 -2.13
C TYR A 44 5.02 -13.45 -1.91
N THR A 45 5.54 -14.27 -2.82
CA THR A 45 5.60 -15.73 -2.62
C THR A 45 6.46 -16.09 -1.42
N ILE A 46 7.65 -15.49 -1.31
CA ILE A 46 8.57 -15.71 -0.19
C ILE A 46 7.97 -15.11 1.10
N ASP A 47 7.50 -13.87 1.02
CA ASP A 47 6.96 -13.15 2.18
C ASP A 47 5.73 -13.86 2.76
N ARG A 48 4.80 -14.29 1.88
CA ARG A 48 3.64 -15.07 2.26
C ARG A 48 4.04 -16.37 2.96
N GLN A 49 5.04 -17.07 2.43
CA GLN A 49 5.50 -18.32 3.02
C GLN A 49 6.07 -18.06 4.43
N ALA A 50 6.90 -17.03 4.61
CA ALA A 50 7.46 -16.66 5.90
C ALA A 50 6.37 -16.30 6.93
N TRP A 51 5.35 -15.54 6.53
CA TRP A 51 4.26 -15.12 7.43
C TRP A 51 3.28 -16.25 7.77
N GLN A 52 3.01 -17.14 6.80
CA GLN A 52 1.89 -18.07 6.90
C GLN A 52 2.27 -19.53 7.15
N GLN A 53 3.57 -19.88 7.11
CA GLN A 53 4.06 -21.25 7.27
C GLN A 53 3.54 -22.01 8.51
N ASN A 54 3.19 -21.29 9.58
CA ASN A 54 2.77 -21.89 10.85
C ASN A 54 1.26 -22.05 10.98
N TYR A 55 0.47 -21.61 10.00
CA TYR A 55 -0.99 -21.74 10.03
C TYR A 55 -1.45 -22.88 9.14
N THR A 56 -2.37 -23.69 9.66
CA THR A 56 -3.19 -24.61 8.87
C THR A 56 -4.60 -24.06 8.76
N VAL A 57 -5.34 -24.53 7.76
CA VAL A 57 -6.76 -24.19 7.62
C VAL A 57 -7.52 -24.57 8.90
N ASP A 58 -7.25 -25.75 9.44
CA ASP A 58 -7.87 -26.22 10.69
C ASP A 58 -7.52 -25.35 11.89
N SER A 59 -6.25 -24.92 12.04
CA SER A 59 -5.85 -24.05 13.15
C SER A 59 -6.55 -22.70 13.09
N LEU A 60 -6.72 -22.15 11.89
CA LEU A 60 -7.44 -20.88 11.68
C LEU A 60 -8.93 -21.04 11.98
N PHE A 61 -9.56 -22.11 11.51
CA PHE A 61 -10.96 -22.41 11.82
C PHE A 61 -11.20 -22.61 13.32
N ALA A 62 -10.28 -23.27 14.03
CA ALA A 62 -10.36 -23.43 15.48
C ALA A 62 -10.28 -22.07 16.19
N ALA A 63 -9.34 -21.20 15.79
CA ALA A 63 -9.19 -19.86 16.36
C ALA A 63 -10.45 -18.99 16.17
N MET A 64 -11.10 -19.06 15.00
CA MET A 64 -12.36 -18.34 14.76
C MET A 64 -13.52 -18.81 15.63
N LYS A 65 -13.60 -20.12 15.95
CA LYS A 65 -14.65 -20.67 16.80
C LYS A 65 -14.44 -20.39 18.30
N ALA A 66 -13.21 -20.07 18.69
CA ALA A 66 -12.84 -19.79 20.07
C ALA A 66 -12.99 -18.29 20.46
N ALA A 67 -13.30 -17.43 19.49
CA ALA A 67 -13.58 -16.01 19.67
C ALA A 67 -15.09 -15.75 19.80
#